data_AF-A0A9W8PK71-F1
#
_entry.id   AF-A0A9W8PK71-F1
#
_cell.length_a   1.000
_cell.length_b   1.000
_cell.length_c   1.000
_cell.angle_alpha   90.00
_cell.angle_beta   90.00
_cell.angle_gamma   90.00
#
_symmetry.space_group_name_H-M   'P 1'
#
loop_
_entity.id
_entity.type
_entity.pdbx_description
1 polymer ?
#
loop_
_entity_poly.entity_id
_entity_poly.type
_entity_poly.pdbx_seq_one_letter_code
_entity_poly.pdbx_strand_id
1 'polypeptide(L)'
;MRDTEVSIYYPDATFQYKLEDFEVVNSTDSSLQERTNVRVCEYVSVQHLANCVTIVAGLQAIGIALGNAAKSLSNSNSCATVSGTAGNGKVKYRYYATGRHCDTTAEASTIAGAIEHHLKNVSGGKLCRTECLDLTHGGTWNGYLLVGPASKFESDMYCGPKLPFTTCDSGGKGDLH
;
A
#
# COMPACT_ATOMS: atom_id res chain seq x y z
N MET A 1 34.18 -21.00 25.05
CA MET A 1 33.22 -20.98 23.93
C MET A 1 31.84 -21.03 24.55
N ARG A 2 31.14 -19.89 24.59
CA ARG A 2 29.79 -19.78 25.13
C ARG A 2 28.90 -19.35 23.96
N ASP A 3 27.94 -20.19 23.64
CA ASP A 3 26.82 -19.86 22.77
C ASP A 3 26.09 -18.65 23.35
N THR A 4 25.93 -17.62 22.52
CA THR A 4 25.12 -16.45 22.87
C THR A 4 23.76 -16.65 22.22
N GLU A 5 22.75 -16.99 23.02
CA GLU A 5 21.36 -16.98 22.58
C GLU A 5 20.98 -15.55 22.17
N VAL A 6 20.61 -15.38 20.90
CA VAL A 6 19.94 -14.15 20.43
C VAL A 6 18.46 -14.31 20.75
N SER A 7 18.03 -13.69 21.84
CA SER A 7 16.61 -13.53 22.16
C SER A 7 16.02 -12.47 21.23
N ILE A 8 15.25 -12.91 20.23
CA ILE A 8 14.49 -12.02 19.35
C ILE A 8 13.16 -11.74 20.05
N TYR A 9 13.07 -10.60 20.72
CA TYR A 9 11.83 -10.12 21.32
C TYR A 9 10.90 -9.60 20.22
N TYR A 10 9.82 -10.35 19.96
CA TYR A 10 8.69 -9.92 19.14
C TYR A 10 7.56 -9.47 20.07
N PRO A 11 7.26 -8.17 20.19
CA PRO A 11 6.03 -7.75 20.87
C PRO A 11 4.82 -8.15 20.01
N ASP A 12 3.93 -8.90 20.62
CA ASP A 12 2.69 -9.46 20.10
C ASP A 12 1.62 -8.38 19.90
N ALA A 13 1.70 -7.62 18.81
CA ALA A 13 0.59 -6.78 18.38
C ALA A 13 0.01 -7.29 17.05
N THR A 14 -0.57 -8.48 17.07
CA THR A 14 -1.58 -8.84 16.06
C THR A 14 -2.84 -8.00 16.31
N PHE A 15 -2.93 -6.83 15.68
CA PHE A 15 -4.19 -6.10 15.58
C PHE A 15 -5.11 -6.84 14.61
N GLN A 16 -6.03 -7.64 15.15
CA GLN A 16 -7.19 -8.12 14.40
C GLN A 16 -8.24 -7.00 14.37
N TYR A 17 -8.40 -6.35 13.22
CA TYR A 17 -9.48 -5.39 13.03
C TYR A 17 -10.82 -6.14 12.86
N LYS A 18 -11.81 -5.79 13.69
CA LYS A 18 -13.22 -6.10 13.44
C LYS A 18 -13.80 -5.01 12.55
N LEU A 19 -14.47 -5.39 11.47
CA LEU A 19 -14.94 -4.53 10.37
C LEU A 19 -16.21 -3.71 10.71
N GLU A 20 -16.57 -3.53 11.99
CA GLU A 20 -17.93 -3.09 12.36
C GLU A 20 -18.08 -1.60 12.71
N ASP A 21 -16.99 -0.82 12.80
CA ASP A 21 -17.07 0.60 13.24
C ASP A 21 -16.68 1.62 12.14
N PHE A 22 -17.25 1.49 10.94
CA PHE A 22 -17.12 2.53 9.90
C PHE A 22 -18.39 3.37 9.79
N GLU A 23 -18.42 4.52 10.45
CA GLU A 23 -19.44 5.56 10.20
C GLU A 23 -18.97 6.51 9.10
N VAL A 24 -19.76 6.61 8.03
CA VAL A 24 -19.53 7.55 6.92
C VAL A 24 -20.02 8.93 7.34
N VAL A 25 -19.09 9.83 7.67
CA VAL A 25 -19.42 11.24 7.93
C VAL A 25 -19.44 12.01 6.61
N ASN A 26 -20.62 12.52 6.25
CA ASN A 26 -20.81 13.35 5.07
C ASN A 26 -20.70 14.83 5.48
N SER A 27 -19.60 15.51 5.14
CA SER A 27 -19.47 16.96 5.38
C SER A 27 -19.20 17.71 4.07
N THR A 28 -19.95 18.79 3.88
CA THR A 28 -19.81 19.73 2.77
C THR A 28 -19.20 21.02 3.31
N ASP A 29 -17.97 21.33 2.91
CA ASP A 29 -17.40 22.67 3.07
C ASP A 29 -16.52 23.01 1.85
N SER A 30 -16.74 24.19 1.32
CA SER A 30 -16.19 24.69 0.07
C SER A 30 -15.09 25.71 0.33
N SER A 31 -13.83 25.27 0.34
CA SER A 31 -12.67 26.09 -0.07
C SER A 31 -11.44 25.23 -0.41
N LEU A 32 -10.84 25.47 -1.59
CA LEU A 32 -9.70 24.79 -2.23
C LEU A 32 -9.80 23.27 -2.39
N GLN A 33 -10.73 22.84 -3.23
CA GLN A 33 -10.89 21.45 -3.66
C GLN A 33 -9.78 21.05 -4.66
N GLU A 34 -8.58 20.71 -4.17
CA GLU A 34 -7.56 20.02 -4.99
C GLU A 34 -6.55 19.21 -4.17
N ARG A 35 -7.00 18.21 -3.41
CA ARG A 35 -6.14 17.16 -2.80
C ARG A 35 -6.87 15.82 -2.58
N THR A 36 -7.85 15.48 -3.40
CA THR A 36 -8.54 14.20 -3.26
C THR A 36 -7.76 13.03 -3.84
N ASN A 37 -6.78 13.27 -4.71
CA ASN A 37 -6.07 12.18 -5.41
C ASN A 37 -4.74 11.84 -4.76
N VAL A 38 -4.42 10.55 -4.72
CA VAL A 38 -3.08 10.02 -4.47
C VAL A 38 -2.46 9.68 -5.83
N ARG A 39 -1.24 10.15 -6.05
CA ARG A 39 -0.45 9.78 -7.24
C ARG A 39 0.29 8.49 -6.93
N VAL A 40 0.22 7.54 -7.86
CA VAL A 40 0.88 6.24 -7.77
C VAL A 40 1.87 6.13 -8.93
N CYS A 41 3.11 5.74 -8.63
CA CYS A 41 4.11 5.43 -9.65
C CYS A 41 4.70 4.05 -9.44
N GLU A 42 4.99 3.34 -10.51
CA GLU A 42 5.39 1.95 -10.50
C GLU A 42 6.83 1.74 -10.97
N TYR A 43 7.48 0.79 -10.31
CA TYR A 43 8.67 0.10 -10.76
C TYR A 43 8.44 -1.42 -10.65
N VAL A 44 8.63 -2.15 -11.76
CA VAL A 44 8.42 -3.60 -11.82
C VAL A 44 9.76 -4.33 -11.74
N SER A 45 9.85 -5.38 -10.90
CA SER A 45 11.04 -6.24 -10.87
C SER A 45 11.26 -6.94 -12.22
N VAL A 46 12.52 -7.01 -12.67
CA VAL A 46 12.92 -7.80 -13.85
C VAL A 46 13.54 -9.16 -13.48
N GLN A 47 13.62 -9.49 -12.19
CA GLN A 47 14.45 -10.59 -11.67
C GLN A 47 13.88 -11.99 -11.94
N HIS A 48 12.56 -12.16 -12.08
CA HIS A 48 11.93 -13.48 -12.20
C HIS A 48 10.99 -13.61 -13.41
N LEU A 49 10.81 -14.83 -13.89
CA LEU A 49 9.80 -15.17 -14.91
C LEU A 49 8.39 -14.80 -14.40
N ALA A 50 7.66 -14.06 -15.24
CA ALA A 50 6.31 -13.59 -14.93
C ALA A 50 5.37 -14.78 -14.67
N ASN A 51 4.75 -14.80 -13.48
CA ASN A 51 3.67 -15.72 -13.13
C ASN A 51 2.49 -14.90 -12.63
N CYS A 52 1.51 -14.70 -13.51
CA CYS A 52 0.42 -13.78 -13.25
C CYS A 52 -0.65 -14.38 -12.34
N VAL A 53 -1.09 -13.57 -11.39
CA VAL A 53 -2.29 -13.81 -10.60
C VAL A 53 -3.33 -12.78 -11.01
N THR A 54 -4.49 -13.23 -11.47
CA THR A 54 -5.65 -12.36 -11.69
C THR A 54 -6.23 -11.93 -10.36
N ILE A 55 -6.34 -10.62 -10.16
CA ILE A 55 -6.82 -10.01 -8.93
C ILE A 55 -8.14 -9.24 -9.08
N VAL A 56 -8.74 -9.22 -10.28
CA VAL A 56 -9.96 -8.44 -10.58
C VAL A 56 -11.07 -8.61 -9.53
N ALA A 57 -11.41 -9.84 -9.14
CA ALA A 57 -12.45 -10.10 -8.14
C ALA A 57 -12.08 -9.68 -6.70
N GLY A 58 -10.80 -9.42 -6.43
CA GLY A 58 -10.28 -9.02 -5.13
C GLY A 58 -9.68 -7.62 -5.09
N LEU A 59 -9.78 -6.84 -6.18
CA LEU A 59 -9.14 -5.52 -6.31
C LEU A 59 -9.55 -4.57 -5.20
N GLN A 60 -10.86 -4.43 -4.97
CA GLN A 60 -11.40 -3.57 -3.92
C GLN A 60 -10.89 -4.00 -2.52
N ALA A 61 -10.91 -5.30 -2.23
CA ALA A 61 -10.40 -5.82 -0.95
C ALA A 61 -8.89 -5.59 -0.77
N ILE A 62 -8.11 -5.66 -1.86
CA ILE A 62 -6.69 -5.33 -1.87
C ILE A 62 -6.49 -3.84 -1.59
N GLY A 63 -7.21 -2.97 -2.31
CA GLY A 63 -7.18 -1.52 -2.11
C GLY A 63 -7.48 -1.14 -0.66
N ILE A 64 -8.59 -1.63 -0.11
CA ILE A 64 -9.01 -1.35 1.28
C ILE A 64 -7.95 -1.80 2.29
N ALA A 65 -7.44 -3.03 2.17
CA ALA A 65 -6.44 -3.54 3.09
C ALA A 65 -5.18 -2.67 3.12
N LEU A 66 -4.72 -2.22 1.95
CA LEU A 66 -3.52 -1.42 1.79
C LEU A 66 -3.74 0.04 2.21
N GLY A 67 -4.88 0.63 1.87
CA GLY A 67 -5.26 1.98 2.30
C GLY A 67 -5.37 2.07 3.82
N ASN A 68 -5.97 1.07 4.46
CA ASN A 68 -6.06 0.99 5.92
C ASN A 68 -4.70 0.81 6.57
N ALA A 69 -3.84 -0.07 6.03
CA ALA A 69 -2.48 -0.24 6.54
C ALA A 69 -1.68 1.08 6.47
N ALA A 70 -1.77 1.80 5.35
CA ALA A 70 -1.12 3.09 5.17
C ALA A 70 -1.65 4.15 6.14
N LYS A 71 -2.98 4.30 6.24
CA LYS A 71 -3.60 5.29 7.12
C LYS A 71 -3.37 4.98 8.60
N SER A 72 -3.35 3.71 8.99
CA SER A 72 -3.07 3.32 10.39
C SER A 72 -1.66 3.73 10.84
N LEU A 73 -0.65 3.50 9.99
CA LEU A 73 0.71 3.96 10.28
C LEU A 73 0.80 5.48 10.32
N SER A 74 0.14 6.16 9.35
CA SER A 74 0.05 7.62 9.30
C SER A 74 -0.56 8.20 10.57
N ASN A 75 -1.71 7.71 11.01
CA ASN A 75 -2.41 8.20 12.21
C ASN A 75 -1.58 7.98 13.50
N SER A 76 -0.64 7.05 13.46
CA SER A 76 0.27 6.75 14.56
C SER A 76 1.63 7.45 14.42
N ASN A 77 1.81 8.32 13.41
CA ASN A 77 3.08 8.97 13.06
C ASN A 77 4.25 7.96 12.95
N SER A 78 3.98 6.77 12.42
CA SER A 78 4.91 5.66 12.41
C SER A 78 5.52 5.44 11.04
N CYS A 79 6.85 5.50 10.97
CA CYS A 79 7.63 5.11 9.80
C CYS A 79 7.95 3.61 9.76
N ALA A 80 7.33 2.81 10.63
CA ALA A 80 7.55 1.37 10.68
C ALA A 80 7.11 0.69 9.37
N THR A 81 7.65 -0.50 9.16
CA THR A 81 7.24 -1.35 8.04
C THR A 81 6.14 -2.30 8.48
N VAL A 82 5.07 -2.37 7.70
CA VAL A 82 4.01 -3.38 7.83
C VAL A 82 4.08 -4.33 6.64
N SER A 83 3.72 -5.59 6.85
CA SER A 83 3.65 -6.59 5.79
C SER A 83 2.44 -7.50 6.03
N GLY A 84 1.88 -8.05 4.95
CA GLY A 84 0.69 -8.87 5.07
C GLY A 84 0.29 -9.55 3.77
N THR A 85 -0.92 -10.09 3.77
CA THR A 85 -1.55 -10.66 2.58
C THR A 85 -2.90 -10.01 2.32
N ALA A 86 -3.32 -10.00 1.06
CA ALA A 86 -4.60 -9.46 0.61
C ALA A 86 -5.17 -10.31 -0.53
N GLY A 87 -6.41 -10.02 -0.94
CA GLY A 87 -7.07 -10.73 -2.05
C GLY A 87 -7.19 -12.24 -1.81
N ASN A 88 -7.69 -12.63 -0.62
CA ASN A 88 -7.79 -14.02 -0.18
C ASN A 88 -6.43 -14.75 -0.14
N GLY A 89 -5.38 -14.06 0.30
CA GLY A 89 -4.03 -14.64 0.45
C GLY A 89 -3.23 -14.75 -0.84
N LYS A 90 -3.80 -14.33 -1.99
CA LYS A 90 -3.13 -14.42 -3.30
C LYS A 90 -2.09 -13.32 -3.53
N VAL A 91 -2.19 -12.21 -2.79
CA VAL A 91 -1.29 -11.08 -2.88
C VAL A 91 -0.53 -10.95 -1.56
N LYS A 92 0.78 -10.75 -1.64
CA LYS A 92 1.62 -10.32 -0.51
C LYS A 92 2.00 -8.86 -0.70
N TYR A 93 2.18 -8.17 0.42
CA TYR A 93 2.65 -6.80 0.39
C TYR A 93 3.57 -6.47 1.56
N ARG A 94 4.37 -5.41 1.36
CA ARG A 94 5.15 -4.72 2.38
C ARG A 94 5.04 -3.23 2.14
N TYR A 95 4.73 -2.46 3.18
CA TYR A 95 4.54 -1.03 3.10
C TYR A 95 5.30 -0.31 4.21
N TYR A 96 5.85 0.85 3.89
CA TYR A 96 6.32 1.85 4.84
C TYR A 96 6.16 3.25 4.23
N ALA A 97 6.26 4.28 5.05
CA ALA A 97 6.26 5.66 4.58
C ALA A 97 7.51 6.41 5.04
N THR A 98 7.77 7.52 4.36
CA THR A 98 8.80 8.51 4.69
C THR A 98 8.19 9.91 4.69
N GLY A 99 8.88 10.87 5.29
CA GLY A 99 8.42 12.26 5.41
C GLY A 99 8.66 12.82 6.80
N ARG A 100 8.14 14.03 7.09
CA ARG A 100 8.37 14.72 8.37
C ARG A 100 7.84 13.94 9.59
N HIS A 101 6.75 13.16 9.45
CA HIS A 101 6.31 12.17 10.46
C HIS A 101 5.74 10.89 9.86
N CYS A 102 6.01 10.62 8.57
CA CYS A 102 5.44 9.48 7.84
C CYS A 102 3.90 9.47 7.82
N ASP A 103 3.30 10.63 8.03
CA ASP A 103 1.88 10.91 8.09
C ASP A 103 1.38 11.54 6.79
N THR A 104 0.10 11.37 6.50
CA THR A 104 -0.58 11.92 5.33
C THR A 104 -1.95 12.47 5.68
N THR A 105 -2.32 13.55 4.98
CA THR A 105 -3.67 14.09 4.99
C THR A 105 -4.64 13.31 4.10
N ALA A 106 -4.15 12.36 3.29
CA ALA A 106 -5.02 11.50 2.49
C ALA A 106 -5.89 10.60 3.38
N GLU A 107 -7.15 10.44 3.02
CA GLU A 107 -8.03 9.47 3.67
C GLU A 107 -7.73 8.04 3.25
N ALA A 108 -8.05 7.06 4.10
CA ALA A 108 -7.80 5.65 3.82
C ALA A 108 -8.47 5.20 2.51
N SER A 109 -9.70 5.64 2.26
CA SER A 109 -10.47 5.37 1.04
C SER A 109 -9.82 5.99 -0.20
N THR A 110 -9.23 7.17 -0.08
CA THR A 110 -8.46 7.82 -1.15
C THR A 110 -7.22 7.01 -1.51
N ILE A 111 -6.44 6.58 -0.51
CA ILE A 111 -5.25 5.73 -0.75
C ILE A 111 -5.68 4.40 -1.37
N ALA A 112 -6.73 3.77 -0.81
CA ALA A 112 -7.27 2.51 -1.31
C ALA A 112 -7.71 2.61 -2.77
N GLY A 113 -8.50 3.63 -3.12
CA GLY A 113 -8.99 3.84 -4.48
C GLY A 113 -7.87 4.15 -5.47
N ALA A 114 -6.80 4.84 -5.05
CA ALA A 114 -5.65 5.07 -5.92
C ALA A 114 -4.88 3.78 -6.23
N ILE A 115 -4.65 2.94 -5.21
CA ILE A 115 -4.00 1.64 -5.40
C ILE A 115 -4.87 0.72 -6.26
N GLU A 116 -6.17 0.65 -5.98
CA GLU A 116 -7.11 -0.14 -6.77
C GLU A 116 -7.13 0.31 -8.24
N HIS A 117 -7.24 1.62 -8.48
CA HIS A 117 -7.19 2.21 -9.81
C HIS A 117 -5.92 1.82 -10.56
N HIS A 118 -4.75 1.95 -9.90
CA HIS A 118 -3.48 1.58 -10.48
C HIS A 118 -3.44 0.10 -10.87
N LEU A 119 -3.75 -0.79 -9.92
CA LEU A 119 -3.73 -2.24 -10.14
C LEU A 119 -4.73 -2.68 -11.23
N LYS A 120 -5.85 -1.97 -11.37
CA LYS A 120 -6.87 -2.23 -12.40
C LYS A 120 -6.42 -1.76 -13.78
N ASN A 121 -5.99 -0.51 -13.89
CA ASN A 121 -5.84 0.19 -15.17
C ASN A 121 -4.39 0.16 -15.70
N VAL A 122 -3.41 0.12 -14.80
CA VAL A 122 -1.98 0.04 -15.14
C VAL A 122 -1.54 -1.41 -15.17
N SER A 123 -1.75 -2.16 -14.08
CA SER A 123 -1.40 -3.60 -14.02
C SER A 123 -2.43 -4.51 -14.71
N GLY A 124 -3.52 -3.94 -15.27
CA GLY A 124 -4.53 -4.69 -16.03
C GLY A 124 -5.32 -5.71 -15.22
N GLY A 125 -5.45 -5.50 -13.90
CA GLY A 125 -6.12 -6.43 -12.99
C GLY A 125 -5.34 -7.73 -12.76
N LYS A 126 -4.04 -7.74 -13.04
CA LYS A 126 -3.13 -8.86 -12.86
C LYS A 126 -1.85 -8.38 -12.18
N LEU A 127 -1.30 -9.22 -11.32
CA LEU A 127 0.06 -9.03 -10.80
C LEU A 127 0.93 -10.16 -11.33
N CYS A 128 1.94 -9.84 -12.12
CA CYS A 128 2.79 -10.84 -12.76
C CYS A 128 4.16 -11.00 -12.11
N ARG A 129 4.60 -9.95 -11.39
CA ARG A 129 5.86 -9.89 -10.66
C ARG A 129 5.65 -9.11 -9.38
N THR A 130 6.70 -9.00 -8.57
CA THR A 130 6.69 -8.03 -7.48
C THR A 130 6.95 -6.63 -8.05
N GLU A 131 6.07 -5.71 -7.69
CA GLU A 131 6.03 -4.32 -8.13
C GLU A 131 6.24 -3.42 -6.91
N CYS A 132 6.98 -2.34 -7.08
CA CYS A 132 7.09 -1.28 -6.09
C CYS A 132 6.27 -0.08 -6.55
N LEU A 133 5.37 0.38 -5.71
CA LEU A 133 4.54 1.55 -5.91
C LEU A 133 5.01 2.69 -5.00
N ASP A 134 5.26 3.86 -5.56
CA ASP A 134 5.48 5.13 -4.87
C ASP A 134 4.17 5.91 -4.83
N LEU A 135 3.64 6.07 -3.62
CA LEU A 135 2.39 6.74 -3.29
C LEU A 135 2.72 8.13 -2.76
N THR A 136 2.26 9.17 -3.46
CA THR A 136 2.47 10.55 -3.04
C THR A 136 1.14 11.28 -2.89
N HIS A 137 1.05 12.05 -1.80
CA HIS A 137 -0.06 12.94 -1.48
C HIS A 137 0.56 14.18 -0.87
N GLY A 138 0.14 15.36 -1.32
CA GLY A 138 0.98 16.53 -1.20
C GLY A 138 1.48 16.83 0.23
N GLY A 139 2.59 17.55 0.34
CA GLY A 139 3.35 17.68 1.60
C GLY A 139 4.63 16.87 1.49
N THR A 140 5.06 16.24 2.59
CA THR A 140 6.32 15.46 2.62
C THR A 140 6.10 13.94 2.61
N TRP A 141 4.86 13.48 2.48
CA TRP A 141 4.54 12.06 2.59
C TRP A 141 4.82 11.32 1.29
N ASN A 142 5.68 10.31 1.37
CA ASN A 142 5.85 9.31 0.33
C ASN A 142 5.70 7.91 0.96
N GLY A 143 4.69 7.16 0.50
CA GLY A 143 4.47 5.77 0.85
C GLY A 143 5.08 4.83 -0.19
N TYR A 144 5.81 3.81 0.25
CA TYR A 144 6.39 2.81 -0.64
C TYR A 144 5.74 1.46 -0.38
N LEU A 145 5.02 0.97 -1.38
CA LEU A 145 4.27 -0.27 -1.34
C LEU A 145 4.91 -1.29 -2.28
N LEU A 146 5.53 -2.31 -1.70
CA LEU A 146 5.92 -3.51 -2.42
C LEU A 146 4.72 -4.46 -2.48
N VAL A 147 4.29 -4.87 -3.67
CA VAL A 147 3.10 -5.72 -3.87
C VAL A 147 3.35 -6.76 -4.95
N GLY A 148 2.80 -7.97 -4.81
CA GLY A 148 2.94 -8.99 -5.86
C GLY A 148 2.29 -10.33 -5.52
N PRO A 149 2.39 -11.33 -6.42
CA PRO A 149 1.87 -12.67 -6.22
C PRO A 149 2.47 -13.32 -4.98
N ALA A 150 1.63 -13.83 -4.08
CA ALA A 150 2.10 -14.44 -2.82
C ALA A 150 3.05 -15.63 -3.02
N SER A 151 2.88 -16.37 -4.12
CA SER A 151 3.67 -17.56 -4.47
C SER A 151 5.10 -17.25 -4.93
N LYS A 152 5.36 -16.01 -5.38
CA LYS A 152 6.64 -15.56 -5.96
C LYS A 152 7.01 -14.16 -5.49
N PHE A 153 6.56 -13.79 -4.29
CA PHE A 153 6.81 -12.47 -3.74
C PHE A 153 8.29 -12.31 -3.37
N GLU A 154 8.95 -11.33 -3.99
CA GLU A 154 10.36 -10.97 -3.75
C GLU A 154 10.45 -10.09 -2.50
N SER A 155 10.39 -10.68 -1.30
CA SER A 155 10.29 -9.93 -0.05
C SER A 155 11.50 -9.02 0.23
N ASP A 156 12.67 -9.39 -0.28
CA ASP A 156 13.95 -8.69 -0.17
C ASP A 156 14.12 -7.59 -1.22
N MET A 157 13.23 -7.49 -2.22
CA MET A 157 13.29 -6.42 -3.22
C MET A 157 13.24 -5.05 -2.53
N TYR A 158 14.23 -4.21 -2.83
CA TYR A 158 14.22 -2.82 -2.40
C TYR A 158 13.03 -2.11 -3.04
N CYS A 159 12.24 -1.41 -2.24
CA CYS A 159 11.15 -0.55 -2.69
C CYS A 159 11.28 0.77 -1.94
N GLY A 160 11.57 1.84 -2.65
CA GLY A 160 11.94 3.10 -2.02
C GLY A 160 12.43 4.16 -3.01
N PRO A 161 12.83 5.35 -2.53
CA PRO A 161 13.06 6.55 -3.35
C PRO A 161 14.18 6.42 -4.39
N LYS A 162 15.06 5.43 -4.25
CA LYS A 162 16.20 5.23 -5.17
C LYS A 162 15.81 4.48 -6.45
N LEU A 163 14.57 3.99 -6.56
CA LEU A 163 14.11 3.29 -7.75
C LEU A 163 13.73 4.27 -8.87
N PRO A 164 13.99 3.92 -10.14
CA PRO A 164 13.57 4.72 -11.28
C PRO A 164 12.10 4.41 -11.63
N PHE A 165 11.15 5.02 -10.92
CA PHE A 165 9.74 4.87 -11.23
C PHE A 165 9.42 5.45 -12.62
N THR A 166 8.71 4.69 -13.46
CA THR A 166 8.54 5.03 -14.89
C THR A 166 7.09 5.17 -15.33
N THR A 167 6.18 4.39 -14.76
CA THR A 167 4.75 4.45 -15.07
C THR A 167 4.03 5.11 -13.92
N CYS A 168 3.27 6.18 -14.16
CA CYS A 168 2.55 6.88 -13.12
C CYS A 168 1.11 7.17 -13.52
N ASP A 169 0.21 7.10 -12.55
CA ASP A 169 -1.17 7.52 -12.65
C ASP A 169 -1.59 8.21 -11.34
N SER A 170 -2.83 8.70 -11.32
CA SER A 170 -3.42 9.33 -10.14
C SER A 170 -4.87 8.94 -10.04
N GLY A 171 -5.31 8.56 -8.84
CA GLY A 171 -6.69 8.14 -8.57
C GLY A 171 -7.07 8.38 -7.11
N GLY A 172 -8.15 7.77 -6.65
CA GLY A 172 -8.54 7.85 -5.23
C GLY A 172 -9.55 8.94 -4.88
N LYS A 173 -10.50 9.27 -5.77
CA LYS A 173 -11.59 10.24 -5.51
C LYS A 173 -12.55 9.87 -4.36
N GLY A 174 -12.22 8.88 -3.52
CA GLY A 174 -13.13 8.27 -2.56
C GLY A 174 -14.09 7.26 -3.17
N ASP A 175 -14.07 7.11 -4.50
CA ASP A 175 -14.90 6.17 -5.25
C ASP A 175 -14.22 4.79 -5.26
N LEU A 176 -14.63 3.90 -4.35
CA LEU A 176 -14.39 2.46 -4.50
C LEU A 176 -15.48 1.90 -5.42
N HIS A 177 -15.11 1.21 -6.51
CA HIS A 177 -16.06 0.74 -7.54
C HIS A 177 -16.17 -0.78 -7.62
#